data_AF-A0A950QM56-F1
#
_entry.id   AF-A0A950QM56-F1
#
_cell.length_a   1.000
_cell.length_b   1.000
_cell.length_c   1.000
_cell.angle_alpha   90.00
_cell.angle_beta   90.00
_cell.angle_gamma   90.00
#
_symmetry.space_group_name_H-M   'P 1'
#
loop_
_entity.id
_entity.type
_entity.pdbx_description
1 polymer ?
#
loop_
_entity_poly.entity_id
_entity_poly.type
_entity_poly.pdbx_seq_one_letter_code
_entity_poly.pdbx_strand_id
1 'polypeptide(L)' 'MAYKSQFADQHEGSTIFPAQAEIRDRIHSMARFYGLLAGVKYAEPFFQKEIGLVEDLLALPVQSI' A
#
# COMPACT_ATOMS: atom_id res chain seq x y z
N MET A 1 9.45 7.83 10.76
CA MET A 1 8.23 8.06 9.96
C MET A 1 8.42 9.35 9.18
N ALA A 2 8.32 9.32 7.86
CA ALA A 2 8.64 10.48 7.00
C ALA A 2 7.51 11.53 7.01
N TYR A 3 6.25 11.11 6.92
CA TYR A 3 5.08 12.00 6.82
C TYR A 3 4.38 12.19 8.17
N LYS A 4 5.07 12.81 9.13
CA LYS A 4 4.54 13.01 10.49
C LYS A 4 3.30 13.90 10.52
N SER A 5 3.26 14.99 9.76
CA SER A 5 2.13 15.93 9.71
C SER A 5 0.81 15.31 9.23
N GLN A 6 0.87 14.15 8.58
CA GLN A 6 -0.27 13.50 7.95
C GLN A 6 -0.75 12.29 8.75
N PHE A 7 0.18 11.53 9.35
CA PHE A 7 -0.14 10.25 9.98
C PHE A 7 0.11 10.22 11.48
N ALA A 8 0.69 11.25 12.10
CA ALA A 8 0.73 11.32 13.56
C ALA A 8 -0.68 11.60 14.10
N ASP A 9 -1.00 11.03 15.27
CA ASP A 9 -2.26 11.32 15.94
C ASP A 9 -2.34 12.82 16.29
N GLN A 10 -3.48 13.43 15.97
CA GLN A 10 -3.73 14.85 16.21
C GLN A 10 -5.01 14.99 17.01
N HIS A 11 -5.09 16.03 17.85
CA HIS A 11 -6.30 16.28 18.61
C HIS A 11 -7.45 16.73 17.70
N GLU A 12 -7.14 17.63 16.77
CA GLU A 12 -8.08 18.12 15.76
C GLU A 12 -8.44 17.01 14.76
N GLY A 13 -9.73 16.77 14.55
CA GLY A 13 -10.20 15.77 13.60
C GLY A 13 -10.01 14.30 14.04
N SER A 14 -9.59 14.03 15.28
CA SER A 14 -9.39 12.68 15.83
C SER A 14 -10.62 11.76 15.77
N THR A 15 -11.83 12.33 15.68
CA THR A 15 -13.09 11.58 15.54
C THR A 15 -13.47 11.30 14.08
N ILE A 16 -12.77 11.91 13.12
CA ILE A 16 -13.07 11.88 11.70
C ILE A 16 -12.01 11.08 10.93
N PHE A 17 -10.75 11.14 11.38
CA PHE A 17 -9.64 10.43 10.78
C PHE A 17 -9.20 9.22 11.63
N PRO A 18 -8.82 8.10 10.99
CA PRO A 18 -8.32 6.93 11.70
C PRO A 18 -6.99 7.21 12.39
N ALA A 19 -6.75 6.55 13.53
CA ALA A 19 -5.51 6.71 14.28
C ALA A 19 -4.30 6.12 13.53
N GLN A 20 -3.11 6.62 13.86
CA GLN A 20 -1.83 6.21 13.27
C GLN A 20 -1.62 4.69 13.32
N ALA A 21 -1.97 4.07 14.43
CA ALA A 21 -1.85 2.63 14.63
C ALA A 21 -2.80 1.87 13.69
N GLU A 22 -4.04 2.32 13.57
CA GLU A 22 -5.05 1.71 12.71
C GLU A 22 -4.68 1.82 11.23
N ILE A 23 -4.19 2.98 10.78
CA ILE A 23 -3.71 3.16 9.40
C ILE A 23 -2.59 2.15 9.11
N ARG A 24 -1.65 1.99 10.05
CA ARG A 24 -0.54 1.05 9.90
C ARG A 24 -1.04 -0.39 9.78
N ASP A 25 -1.99 -0.79 10.61
CA ASP A 25 -2.55 -2.14 10.60
C ASP A 25 -3.34 -2.42 9.32
N ARG A 26 -4.08 -1.44 8.79
CA ARG A 26 -4.79 -1.54 7.51
C ARG A 26 -3.83 -1.77 6.34
N ILE A 27 -2.77 -0.95 6.22
CA ILE A 27 -1.76 -1.10 5.16
C ILE A 27 -1.01 -2.42 5.31
N HIS A 28 -0.65 -2.80 6.54
CA HIS A 28 0.00 -4.07 6.82
C HIS A 28 -0.88 -5.26 6.39
N SER A 29 -2.17 -5.23 6.73
CA SER A 29 -3.13 -6.28 6.38
C SER A 29 -3.30 -6.40 4.86
N MET A 30 -3.41 -5.28 4.15
CA MET A 30 -3.48 -5.26 2.69
C MET A 30 -2.23 -5.87 2.06
N ALA A 31 -1.03 -5.47 2.50
CA ALA A 31 0.22 -5.99 1.98
C ALA A 31 0.38 -7.51 2.23
N ARG A 32 -0.10 -8.00 3.39
CA ARG A 32 -0.12 -9.44 3.72
C ARG A 32 -1.12 -10.21 2.86
N PHE A 33 -2.30 -9.64 2.61
CA PHE A 33 -3.33 -10.25 1.78
C PHE A 33 -2.83 -10.46 0.34
N TYR A 34 -2.28 -9.43 -0.30
CA TYR A 34 -1.72 -9.59 -1.63
C TYR A 34 -0.43 -10.41 -1.63
N GLY A 35 0.37 -10.35 -0.56
CA GLY A 35 1.52 -11.23 -0.37
C GLY A 35 1.12 -12.71 -0.41
N LEU A 36 0.04 -13.07 0.29
CA LEU A 36 -0.52 -14.43 0.26
C LEU A 36 -0.90 -14.86 -1.17
N LEU A 37 -1.56 -13.99 -1.94
CA LEU A 37 -1.95 -14.29 -3.32
C LEU A 37 -0.73 -14.47 -4.24
N ALA A 38 0.35 -13.72 -4.00
CA ALA A 38 1.59 -13.78 -4.78
C ALA A 38 2.62 -14.80 -4.25
N GLY A 39 2.34 -15.52 -3.15
CA GLY A 39 3.27 -16.47 -2.54
C GLY A 39 4.48 -15.83 -1.82
N VAL A 40 4.41 -14.54 -1.48
CA VAL A 40 5.48 -13.80 -0.80
C VAL A 40 4.98 -13.19 0.52
N LYS A 41 5.90 -12.66 1.35
CA LYS A 41 5.51 -12.12 2.67
C LYS A 41 4.67 -10.84 2.55
N TYR A 42 4.99 -9.97 1.60
CA TYR A 42 4.32 -8.70 1.36
C TYR A 42 4.27 -8.45 -0.14
N ALA A 43 3.13 -7.97 -0.64
CA ALA A 43 3.01 -7.50 -2.01
C ALA A 43 2.07 -6.29 -2.08
N GLU A 44 2.26 -5.48 -3.11
CA GLU A 44 1.42 -4.33 -3.42
C GLU A 44 0.70 -4.57 -4.75
N PRO A 45 -0.63 -4.38 -4.82
CA PRO A 45 -1.37 -4.52 -6.06
C PRO A 45 -1.19 -3.28 -6.95
N PHE A 46 -1.06 -3.49 -8.25
CA PHE A 46 -1.08 -2.43 -9.25
C PHE A 46 -2.20 -2.68 -10.26
N PHE A 47 -2.77 -1.60 -10.81
CA PHE A 47 -3.78 -1.67 -11.86
C PHE A 47 -3.29 -0.92 -13.10
N GLN A 48 -3.26 -1.61 -14.24
CA GLN A 48 -2.90 -1.04 -15.53
C GLN A 48 -4.13 -0.99 -16.44
N LYS A 49 -4.44 0.21 -16.94
CA LYS A 49 -5.60 0.44 -17.83
C LYS A 49 -5.38 -0.10 -19.24
N GLU A 50 -4.14 -0.04 -19.72
CA GLU A 50 -3.79 -0.41 -21.09
C GLU A 50 -3.37 -1.88 -21.16
N ILE A 51 -3.88 -2.59 -22.17
CA ILE A 51 -3.49 -3.97 -22.44
C ILE A 51 -2.08 -3.94 -23.03
N GLY A 52 -1.08 -4.30 -22.22
CA GLY A 52 0.28 -4.56 -22.68
C GLY A 52 0.48 -6.06 -22.88
N LEU A 53 1.03 -6.47 -24.02
CA LEU A 53 1.66 -7.78 -24.11
C LEU A 53 2.93 -7.71 -23.29
N VAL A 54 2.99 -8.48 -22.21
CA VAL A 54 4.16 -8.54 -21.33
C VAL A 54 4.68 -9.97 -21.38
N GLU A 55 5.87 -10.13 -21.95
CA GLU A 55 6.55 -11.43 -22.01
C GLU A 55 7.12 -11.82 -20.65
N ASP A 56 7.63 -10.85 -19.89
CA ASP A 56 8.14 -11.03 -18.53
C ASP A 56 7.66 -9.90 -17.61
N LEU A 57 6.88 -10.24 -16.59
CA LEU A 57 6.36 -9.30 -15.59
C LEU A 57 7.47 -8.66 -14.75
N LEU A 58 8.63 -9.32 -14.62
CA LEU A 58 9.79 -8.80 -13.88
C LEU A 58 10.57 -7.76 -14.67
N ALA A 59 10.41 -7.72 -15.99
CA ALA A 59 11.02 -6.72 -16.85
C ALA A 59 10.22 -5.40 -16.88
N LEU A 60 9.03 -5.37 -16.30
CA LEU A 60 8.22 -4.16 -16.21
C LEU A 60 8.90 -3.14 -15.28
N PRO A 61 9.11 -1.89 -15.73
CA PRO A 61 9.57 -0.85 -14.83
C PRO A 61 8.50 -0.60 -13.78
N VAL A 62 8.79 -0.90 -12.52
CA VAL A 62 7.94 -0.51 -11.41
C VAL A 62 8.04 1.01 -11.28
N GLN A 63 7.02 1.73 -11.75
CA GLN A 63 6.86 3.13 -11.39
C GLN A 63 6.39 3.20 -9.94
N SER A 64 7.34 3.26 -9.00
CA SER A 64 7.04 3.67 -7.64
C SER A 64 6.72 5.17 -7.63
N ILE A 65 5.53 5.52 -7.14
CA ILE A 65 5.11 6.91 -6.86
C ILE A 65 5.72 7.36 -5.53
#